data_AF-A0A9E8SMX5-F1
#
_entry.id   AF-A0A9E8SMX5-F1
#
_cell.length_a   1.000
_cell.length_b   1.000
_cell.length_c   1.000
_cell.angle_alpha   90.00
_cell.angle_beta   90.00
_cell.angle_gamma   90.00
#
_symmetry.space_group_name_H-M   'P 1'
#
loop_
_entity.id
_entity.type
_entity.pdbx_description
1 polymer ?
#
loop_
_entity_poly.entity_id
_entity_poly.type
_entity_poly.pdbx_seq_one_letter_code
_entity_poly.pdbx_strand_id
1 'polypeptide(L)'
;MRLENQFVLRRNKSYLLLALLLFVTEVLIALFVRDAFIRPWGGDFLVVILLYCLLKGITNTSVLMAAGAVLLFSYLVETLQFFQIVKILGLETNVVANVVLGTSFSWSDMVAYTLGIVFVLIIEKMALRFQKI
;
A
#
# COMPACT_ATOMS: atom_id res chain seq x y z
N MET A 1 -20.58 12.17 26.15
CA MET A 1 -20.19 12.67 24.82
C MET A 1 -19.04 13.65 24.97
N ARG A 2 -17.82 13.11 25.13
CA ARG A 2 -16.51 13.76 25.27
C ARG A 2 -15.56 12.56 25.45
N LEU A 3 -14.64 12.24 24.56
CA LEU A 3 -13.44 13.00 24.27
C LEU A 3 -13.02 12.84 22.81
N GLU A 4 -12.58 13.96 22.29
CA GLU A 4 -12.02 14.16 20.97
C GLU A 4 -10.80 13.25 20.75
N ASN A 5 -10.77 12.64 19.58
CA ASN A 5 -9.58 12.44 18.74
C ASN A 5 -8.25 12.66 19.47
N GLN A 6 -7.77 11.64 20.15
CA GLN A 6 -6.34 11.50 20.39
C GLN A 6 -5.84 10.46 19.39
N PHE A 7 -5.85 10.85 18.10
CA PHE A 7 -4.88 10.35 17.13
C PHE A 7 -3.50 10.81 17.62
N VAL A 8 -3.01 10.22 18.70
CA VAL A 8 -1.64 10.42 19.15
C VAL A 8 -0.80 9.75 18.07
N LEU A 9 -0.29 10.55 17.14
CA LEU A 9 0.70 10.16 16.16
C LEU A 9 1.99 9.79 16.91
N ARG A 10 2.00 8.61 17.56
CA ARG A 10 3.19 8.09 18.23
C ARG A 10 4.10 7.54 17.14
N ARG A 11 4.86 8.44 16.54
CA ARG A 11 5.77 8.20 15.42
C ARG A 11 6.71 7.04 15.73
N ASN A 12 6.46 5.90 15.10
CA ASN A 12 7.26 4.71 15.28
C ASN A 12 8.37 4.71 14.22
N LYS A 13 9.53 5.29 14.57
CA LYS A 13 10.63 5.57 13.63
C LYS A 13 11.07 4.31 12.85
N SER A 14 10.99 3.13 13.46
CA SER A 14 11.34 1.85 12.82
C SER A 14 10.45 1.52 11.62
N TYR A 15 9.14 1.74 11.73
CA TYR A 15 8.19 1.49 10.64
C TYR A 15 8.32 2.51 9.51
N LEU A 16 8.62 3.77 9.85
CA LEU A 16 8.92 4.80 8.85
C LEU A 16 10.23 4.52 8.12
N LEU A 17 11.26 4.03 8.81
CA LEU A 17 12.51 3.64 8.18
C LEU A 17 12.28 2.46 7.23
N LEU A 18 11.49 1.46 7.65
CA LEU A 18 11.09 0.35 6.78
C LEU A 18 10.30 0.82 5.56
N ALA A 19 9.33 1.73 5.74
CA ALA A 19 8.58 2.31 4.63
C ALA A 19 9.50 3.05 3.65
N LEU A 20 10.49 3.80 4.15
CA LEU A 20 11.48 4.47 3.32
C LEU A 20 12.36 3.48 2.55
N LEU A 21 12.83 2.42 3.19
CA LEU A 21 13.64 1.38 2.54
C LEU A 21 12.84 0.66 1.46
N LEU A 22 11.57 0.33 1.74
CA LEU A 22 10.66 -0.26 0.77
C LEU A 22 10.45 0.69 -0.41
N PHE A 23 10.19 1.98 -0.16
CA PHE A 23 10.01 2.99 -1.21
C PHE A 23 11.23 3.09 -2.11
N VAL A 24 12.43 3.17 -1.53
CA VAL A 24 13.68 3.18 -2.31
C VAL A 24 13.81 1.91 -3.12
N THR A 25 13.48 0.75 -2.54
CA THR A 25 13.51 -0.54 -3.26
C THR A 25 12.55 -0.54 -4.44
N GLU A 26 11.32 -0.05 -4.28
CA GLU A 26 10.35 0.08 -5.36
C GLU A 26 10.83 1.02 -6.48
N VAL A 27 11.41 2.17 -6.11
CA VAL A 27 11.99 3.11 -7.08
C VAL A 27 13.15 2.47 -7.82
N LEU A 28 14.02 1.73 -7.13
CA LEU A 28 15.11 0.99 -7.77
C LEU A 28 14.58 -0.09 -8.72
N ILE A 29 13.56 -0.84 -8.33
CA ILE A 29 12.90 -1.82 -9.21
C ILE A 29 12.32 -1.08 -10.43
N ALA A 30 11.61 0.02 -10.24
CA ALA A 30 10.99 0.79 -11.32
C ALA A 30 12.00 1.39 -12.32
N LEU A 31 13.21 1.75 -11.87
CA LEU A 31 14.28 2.36 -12.66
C LEU A 31 15.23 1.33 -13.31
N PHE A 32 15.60 0.28 -12.58
CA PHE A 32 16.63 -0.67 -13.00
C PHE A 32 16.07 -1.99 -13.54
N VAL A 33 14.89 -2.41 -13.07
CA VAL A 33 14.25 -3.65 -13.52
C VAL A 33 13.31 -3.32 -14.68
N ARG A 34 13.71 -3.72 -15.89
CA ARG A 34 12.92 -3.54 -17.12
C ARG A 34 12.03 -4.76 -17.44
N ASP A 35 11.97 -5.74 -16.55
CA ASP A 35 11.14 -6.93 -16.73
C ASP A 35 9.66 -6.60 -16.53
N ALA A 36 8.84 -6.91 -17.54
CA ALA A 36 7.39 -6.65 -17.55
C ALA A 36 6.60 -7.49 -16.53
N PHE A 37 7.25 -8.41 -15.80
CA PHE A 37 6.62 -9.29 -14.83
C PHE A 37 6.89 -8.88 -13.38
N ILE A 38 8.15 -8.54 -13.07
CA ILE A 38 8.53 -8.09 -11.72
C ILE A 38 7.97 -6.69 -11.45
N ARG A 39 7.93 -5.83 -12.48
CA ARG A 39 7.54 -4.43 -12.36
C ARG A 39 6.07 -4.24 -11.93
N PRO A 40 5.07 -4.97 -12.49
CA PRO A 40 3.69 -4.87 -12.02
C PRO A 40 3.45 -5.72 -10.77
N TRP A 41 3.70 -7.04 -10.84
CA TRP A 41 3.31 -7.98 -9.78
C TRP A 41 4.11 -7.80 -8.49
N GLY A 42 5.41 -7.51 -8.60
CA GLY A 42 6.27 -7.27 -7.46
C GLY A 42 6.04 -5.89 -6.83
N GLY A 43 5.75 -4.89 -7.67
CA GLY A 43 5.39 -3.54 -7.23
C GLY A 43 4.12 -3.55 -6.41
N ASP A 44 3.01 -4.06 -6.95
CA ASP A 44 1.70 -4.00 -6.28
C ASP A 44 1.69 -4.69 -4.91
N PHE A 45 2.43 -5.79 -4.78
CA PHE A 45 2.66 -6.46 -3.50
C PHE A 45 3.45 -5.59 -2.51
N LEU A 46 4.53 -4.95 -2.96
CA LEU A 46 5.39 -4.09 -2.14
C LEU A 46 4.71 -2.78 -1.76
N VAL A 47 3.95 -2.14 -2.67
CA VAL A 47 3.18 -0.91 -2.43
C VAL A 47 2.23 -1.10 -1.25
N VAL A 48 1.51 -2.21 -1.17
CA VAL A 48 0.56 -2.47 -0.08
C VAL A 48 1.27 -2.63 1.27
N ILE A 49 2.43 -3.29 1.28
CA ILE A 49 3.27 -3.41 2.48
C ILE A 49 3.80 -2.03 2.89
N LEU A 50 4.25 -1.22 1.93
CA LEU A 50 4.71 0.14 2.14
C LEU A 50 3.61 1.02 2.73
N LEU A 51 2.41 1.01 2.14
CA LEU A 51 1.26 1.76 2.62
C LEU A 51 0.87 1.35 4.05
N TYR A 52 0.93 0.05 4.35
CA TYR A 52 0.74 -0.44 5.71
C TYR A 52 1.80 0.10 6.66
N CYS A 53 3.08 -0.02 6.32
CA CYS A 53 4.19 0.48 7.14
C CYS A 53 4.13 2.00 7.34
N LEU A 54 3.74 2.74 6.32
CA LEU A 54 3.55 4.19 6.36
C LEU A 54 2.40 4.54 7.29
N LEU A 55 1.24 3.90 7.13
CA LEU A 55 0.07 4.11 7.98
C LEU A 55 0.42 3.82 9.44
N LYS A 56 1.04 2.67 9.74
CA LYS A 56 1.46 2.28 11.10
C LYS A 56 2.66 3.09 11.63
N GLY A 57 3.45 3.69 10.76
CA GLY A 57 4.57 4.56 11.12
C GLY A 57 4.09 5.94 11.58
N ILE A 58 3.02 6.43 10.95
CA ILE A 58 2.39 7.73 11.22
C ILE A 58 1.35 7.60 12.33
N THR A 59 0.48 6.59 12.27
CA THR A 59 -0.62 6.36 13.21
C THR A 59 -0.37 5.16 14.12
N ASN A 60 -0.97 5.17 15.31
CA ASN A 60 -0.94 4.03 16.23
C ASN A 60 -2.22 3.18 16.11
N THR A 61 -2.67 2.97 14.87
CA THR A 61 -3.88 2.19 14.58
C THR A 61 -3.63 0.69 14.79
N SER A 62 -4.68 -0.07 15.13
CA SER A 62 -4.55 -1.52 15.29
C SER A 62 -4.15 -2.20 13.96
N VAL A 63 -3.38 -3.29 14.04
CA VAL A 63 -2.87 -4.03 12.88
C VAL A 63 -4.00 -4.39 11.90
N LEU A 64 -5.13 -4.88 12.42
CA LEU A 64 -6.32 -5.24 11.62
C LEU A 64 -6.96 -4.03 10.95
N MET A 65 -7.09 -2.90 11.64
CA MET A 65 -7.67 -1.69 11.05
C MET A 65 -6.75 -1.09 9.99
N ALA A 66 -5.43 -1.08 10.22
CA ALA A 66 -4.47 -0.59 9.24
C ALA A 66 -4.45 -1.48 7.99
N ALA A 67 -4.43 -2.81 8.17
CA ALA A 67 -4.51 -3.77 7.09
C ALA A 67 -5.80 -3.63 6.27
N GLY A 68 -6.96 -3.55 6.94
CA GLY A 68 -8.25 -3.35 6.29
C GLY A 68 -8.35 -2.03 5.55
N ALA A 69 -7.81 -0.93 6.12
CA ALA A 69 -7.80 0.37 5.49
C ALA A 69 -6.97 0.38 4.21
N VAL A 70 -5.77 -0.21 4.22
CA VAL A 70 -4.90 -0.31 3.04
C VAL A 70 -5.52 -1.21 1.97
N LEU A 71 -6.11 -2.34 2.35
CA LEU A 71 -6.78 -3.23 1.39
C LEU A 71 -7.96 -2.54 0.71
N LEU A 72 -8.81 -1.89 1.51
CA LEU A 72 -9.97 -1.15 1.01
C LEU A 72 -9.52 0.01 0.10
N PHE A 73 -8.47 0.73 0.49
CA PHE A 73 -7.91 1.81 -0.33
C PHE A 73 -7.40 1.28 -1.67
N SER A 74 -6.68 0.16 -1.67
CA SER A 74 -6.13 -0.45 -2.90
C SER A 74 -7.27 -0.91 -3.82
N TYR A 75 -8.30 -1.57 -3.29
CA TYR A 75 -9.48 -1.95 -4.07
C TYR A 75 -10.28 -0.75 -4.59
N LEU A 76 -10.34 0.34 -3.82
CA LEU A 76 -10.98 1.56 -4.27
C LEU A 76 -10.22 2.14 -5.47
N VAL A 77 -8.90 2.28 -5.39
CA VAL A 77 -8.06 2.77 -6.49
C VAL A 77 -8.26 1.91 -7.74
N GLU A 78 -8.23 0.59 -7.58
CA GLU A 78 -8.47 -0.40 -8.64
C GLU A 78 -9.87 -0.25 -9.26
N THR A 79 -10.89 -0.02 -8.43
CA THR A 79 -12.26 0.22 -8.90
C THR A 79 -12.38 1.55 -9.66
N LEU A 80 -11.66 2.60 -9.24
CA LEU A 80 -11.62 3.89 -9.95
C LEU A 80 -10.97 3.73 -11.34
N GLN A 81 -9.97 2.85 -11.47
CA GLN A 81 -9.39 2.48 -12.76
C GLN A 81 -10.39 1.73 -13.63
N PHE A 82 -11.17 0.80 -13.06
CA PHE A 82 -12.22 0.08 -13.77
C PHE A 82 -13.25 1.03 -14.41
N PHE A 83 -13.66 2.07 -13.67
CA PHE A 83 -14.56 3.10 -14.20
C PHE A 83 -13.91 4.05 -15.21
N GLN A 84 -12.62 3.85 -15.54
CA GLN A 84 -11.84 4.73 -16.41
C GLN A 84 -12.02 6.20 -16.02
N ILE A 85 -11.99 6.52 -14.72
CA ILE A 85 -12.20 7.88 -14.23
C ILE A 85 -11.24 8.89 -14.88
N VAL A 86 -10.03 8.44 -15.25
CA VAL A 86 -9.06 9.26 -16.01
C VAL A 86 -9.62 9.72 -17.36
N LYS A 87 -10.40 8.87 -18.06
CA LYS A 87 -11.14 9.23 -19.28
C LYS A 87 -12.34 10.12 -18.99
N ILE A 88 -13.12 9.79 -17.95
CA ILE A 88 -14.33 10.55 -17.60
C ILE A 88 -13.99 11.99 -17.19
N LEU A 89 -12.86 12.18 -16.50
CA LEU A 89 -12.36 13.49 -16.08
C LEU A 89 -11.59 14.25 -17.19
N GLY A 90 -11.45 13.70 -18.40
CA GLY A 90 -10.68 14.30 -19.49
C GLY A 90 -9.17 14.43 -19.19
N LEU A 91 -8.68 13.70 -18.19
CA LEU A 91 -7.28 13.67 -17.75
C LEU A 91 -6.42 12.72 -18.59
N GLU A 92 -6.99 12.12 -19.64
CA GLU A 92 -6.32 11.22 -20.57
C GLU A 92 -5.09 11.83 -21.25
N THR A 93 -5.04 13.16 -21.38
CA THR A 93 -3.87 13.90 -21.90
C THR A 93 -2.74 14.02 -20.88
N ASN A 94 -3.00 13.80 -19.59
CA ASN A 94 -2.01 13.93 -18.54
C ASN A 94 -1.33 12.58 -18.31
N VAL A 95 -0.13 12.44 -18.89
CA VAL A 95 0.71 11.23 -18.78
C VAL A 95 0.97 10.87 -17.32
N VAL A 96 1.15 11.86 -16.45
CA VAL A 96 1.39 11.62 -15.02
C VAL A 96 0.16 11.02 -14.34
N ALA A 97 -1.04 11.54 -14.64
CA ALA A 97 -2.27 11.00 -14.08
C ALA A 97 -2.53 9.56 -14.55
N ASN A 98 -2.30 9.26 -15.83
CA ASN A 98 -2.43 7.89 -16.36
C ASN A 98 -1.42 6.91 -15.74
N VAL A 99 -0.18 7.36 -15.50
CA VAL A 99 0.87 6.51 -14.90
C VAL A 99 0.62 6.28 -13.41
N VAL A 100 0.17 7.31 -12.67
CA VAL A 100 -0.07 7.22 -11.22
C VAL A 100 -1.38 6.50 -10.89
N LEU A 101 -2.45 6.82 -11.62
CA LEU A 101 -3.75 6.22 -11.36
C LEU A 101 -3.92 4.87 -12.04
N GLY A 102 -3.10 4.52 -13.03
CA GLY A 102 -3.27 3.31 -13.84
C GLY A 102 -4.41 3.45 -14.86
N THR A 103 -4.29 2.70 -15.96
CA THR A 103 -5.21 2.81 -17.10
C THR A 103 -6.17 1.63 -17.21
N SER A 104 -5.95 0.56 -16.46
CA SER A 104 -6.66 -0.70 -16.64
C SER A 104 -6.73 -1.48 -15.35
N PHE A 105 -7.92 -1.96 -15.05
CA PHE A 105 -8.21 -2.87 -13.95
C PHE A 105 -7.59 -4.24 -14.22
N SER A 106 -6.94 -4.84 -13.22
CA SER A 106 -6.47 -6.22 -13.28
C SER A 106 -6.85 -7.04 -12.04
N TRP A 107 -7.39 -8.23 -12.30
CA TRP A 107 -7.65 -9.21 -11.25
C TRP A 107 -6.37 -9.71 -10.56
N SER A 108 -5.21 -9.66 -11.24
CA SER A 108 -3.92 -9.98 -10.61
C SER A 108 -3.61 -9.08 -9.44
N ASP A 109 -3.97 -7.81 -9.54
CA ASP A 109 -3.55 -6.77 -8.62
C ASP A 109 -4.36 -6.90 -7.33
N MET A 110 -5.66 -7.23 -7.45
CA MET A 110 -6.48 -7.63 -6.29
C MET A 110 -5.89 -8.81 -5.50
N VAL A 111 -5.36 -9.82 -6.20
CA VAL A 111 -4.70 -10.97 -5.57
C VAL A 111 -3.39 -10.54 -4.91
N ALA A 112 -2.58 -9.74 -5.60
CA ALA A 112 -1.32 -9.22 -5.06
C ALA A 112 -1.55 -8.38 -3.80
N TYR A 113 -2.56 -7.50 -3.78
CA TYR A 113 -2.91 -6.69 -2.61
C TYR A 113 -3.35 -7.56 -1.44
N THR A 114 -4.18 -8.57 -1.70
CA THR A 114 -4.61 -9.52 -0.66
C THR A 114 -3.43 -10.28 -0.07
N LEU A 115 -2.54 -10.78 -0.94
CA LEU A 115 -1.34 -11.50 -0.51
C LEU A 115 -0.39 -10.60 0.28
N GLY A 116 -0.22 -9.34 -0.12
CA GLY A 116 0.59 -8.35 0.58
C GLY A 116 0.08 -8.11 2.01
N ILE A 117 -1.24 -7.93 2.17
CA ILE A 117 -1.84 -7.77 3.49
C ILE A 117 -1.73 -9.05 4.32
N VAL A 118 -2.00 -10.22 3.74
CA VAL A 118 -1.87 -11.50 4.46
C VAL A 118 -0.42 -11.69 4.95
N PHE A 119 0.57 -11.37 4.11
CA PHE A 119 1.97 -11.42 4.48
C PHE A 119 2.29 -10.51 5.67
N VAL A 120 1.82 -9.26 5.64
CA VAL A 120 1.96 -8.32 6.77
C VAL A 120 1.35 -8.88 8.06
N LEU A 121 0.13 -9.42 7.98
CA LEU A 121 -0.56 -9.99 9.14
C LEU A 121 0.21 -11.17 9.75
N ILE A 122 0.83 -12.01 8.91
CA ILE A 122 1.68 -13.12 9.36
C ILE A 122 2.91 -12.59 10.08
N ILE A 123 3.62 -11.62 9.50
CA ILE A 123 4.83 -11.02 10.09
C ILE A 123 4.51 -10.35 11.43
N GLU A 124 3.45 -9.56 11.50
CA GLU A 124 3.01 -8.93 12.75
C GLU A 124 2.63 -9.96 13.81
N LYS A 125 1.91 -11.03 13.43
CA LYS A 125 1.58 -12.13 14.36
C LYS A 125 2.83 -12.86 14.86
N MET A 126 3.83 -13.06 14.01
CA MET A 126 5.13 -13.62 14.39
C MET A 126 5.88 -12.69 15.35
N ALA A 127 5.97 -11.39 15.03
CA ALA A 127 6.64 -10.39 15.86
C ALA A 127 5.99 -10.27 17.26
N LEU A 128 4.66 -10.27 17.33
CA LEU A 128 3.92 -10.28 18.60
C LEU A 128 4.15 -11.57 19.41
N ARG A 129 4.31 -12.72 18.73
CA ARG A 129 4.65 -13.99 19.40
C ARG A 129 6.06 -13.96 19.99
N PHE A 130 7.02 -13.33 19.32
CA PHE A 130 8.40 -13.20 19.81
C PHE A 130 8.53 -12.26 21.02
N GLN A 131 7.66 -11.25 21.16
CA GLN A 131 7.64 -10.37 22.33
C GLN A 131 7.04 -11.02 23.59
N LYS A 132 6.39 -12.18 23.46
CA LYS A 132 5.68 -12.86 24.55
C LYS A 132 6.42 -14.07 25.12
N ILE A 133 7.64 -14.34 24.64
CA ILE A 133 8.59 -15.35 25.11
C ILE A 133 9.67 -14.64 25.91
#